data_AF-A0A520CN46-F1
#
_entry.id   AF-A0A520CN46-F1
#
_cell.length_a   1.000
_cell.length_b   1.000
_cell.length_c   1.000
_cell.angle_alpha   90.00
_cell.angle_beta   90.00
_cell.angle_gamma   90.00
#
_symmetry.space_group_name_H-M   'P 1'
#
loop_
_entity.id
_entity.type
_entity.pdbx_description
1 polymer ?
#
loop_
_entity_poly.entity_id
_entity_poly.type
_entity_poly.pdbx_seq_one_letter_code
_entity_poly.pdbx_strand_id
1 'polypeptide(L)'
;KSIDVLKFLISKKADLTITVKGLIWGKGYEWVTFIPAVNPISYSMMGLLRQFQRTERNIYEVVSLLLKASYGIDYFPTNIPNRYLNS
;
A
#
# COMPACT_ATOMS: atom_id res chain seq x y z
N LYS A 1 -14.70 0.78 7.86
CA LYS A 1 -14.12 1.58 8.97
C LYS A 1 -12.82 2.27 8.55
N SER A 2 -11.70 1.57 8.28
CA SER A 2 -10.46 2.28 7.87
C SER A 2 -10.45 2.79 6.42
N ILE A 3 -11.16 2.13 5.51
CA ILE A 3 -11.27 2.58 4.10
C ILE A 3 -12.03 3.91 3.96
N ASP A 4 -12.97 4.18 4.87
CA ASP A 4 -13.77 5.40 4.88
C ASP A 4 -12.89 6.60 5.25
N VAL A 5 -11.94 6.41 6.17
CA VAL A 5 -10.93 7.42 6.53
C VAL A 5 -10.01 7.70 5.35
N LEU A 6 -9.56 6.68 4.62
CA LEU A 6 -8.77 6.88 3.39
C LEU A 6 -9.52 7.75 2.38
N LYS A 7 -10.78 7.38 2.07
CA LYS A 7 -11.62 8.13 1.13
C LYS A 7 -11.84 9.57 1.60
N PHE A 8 -12.07 9.76 2.89
CA PHE A 8 -12.18 11.08 3.50
C PHE A 8 -10.89 11.90 3.30
N LEU A 9 -9.71 11.36 3.63
CA LEU A 9 -8.43 12.05 3.44
C LEU A 9 -8.16 12.40 1.98
N ILE A 10 -8.45 11.48 1.05
CA ILE A 10 -8.36 11.74 -0.40
C ILE A 10 -9.30 12.91 -0.79
N SER A 11 -10.54 12.91 -0.30
CA SER A 11 -11.50 14.01 -0.57
C SER A 11 -11.04 15.37 -0.01
N LYS A 12 -10.21 15.35 1.03
CA LYS A 12 -9.57 16.54 1.62
C LYS A 12 -8.25 16.90 0.95
N LYS A 13 -7.88 16.26 -0.17
CA LYS A 13 -6.65 16.49 -0.93
C LYS A 13 -5.40 16.34 -0.07
N ALA A 14 -5.37 15.30 0.78
CA ALA A 14 -4.15 14.93 1.49
C ALA A 14 -2.98 14.76 0.49
N ASP A 15 -1.79 15.23 0.88
CA ASP A 15 -0.60 15.14 0.02
C ASP A 15 -0.16 13.68 -0.13
N LEU A 16 -0.34 13.13 -1.34
CA LEU A 16 0.06 11.77 -1.69
C LEU A 16 1.50 11.68 -2.21
N THR A 17 2.19 12.81 -2.36
CA THR A 17 3.57 12.88 -2.84
C THR A 17 4.59 12.87 -1.71
N ILE A 18 4.14 13.06 -0.46
CA ILE A 18 4.99 13.01 0.72
C ILE A 18 5.78 11.70 0.74
N THR A 19 7.10 11.84 0.86
CA THR A 19 8.02 10.71 0.92
C THR A 19 8.69 10.71 2.29
N VAL A 20 8.39 9.70 3.09
CA VAL A 20 9.06 9.46 4.36
C VAL A 20 10.41 8.80 4.07
N LYS A 21 11.48 9.42 4.60
CA LYS A 21 12.85 8.92 4.49
C LYS A 21 13.14 7.98 5.66
N GLY A 22 13.30 6.69 5.35
CA GLY A 22 13.65 5.66 6.32
C GLY A 22 12.49 5.30 7.26
N LEU A 23 11.80 4.20 6.96
CA LEU A 23 10.81 3.58 7.82
C LEU A 23 11.30 2.21 8.25
N ILE A 24 11.33 1.96 9.56
CA ILE A 24 11.69 0.66 10.14
C ILE A 24 10.39 0.01 10.63
N TRP A 25 9.90 -0.98 9.87
CA TRP A 25 8.74 -1.77 10.25
C TRP A 25 9.16 -2.94 11.12
N GLY A 26 8.44 -3.19 12.22
CA GLY A 26 8.81 -4.24 13.18
C GLY A 26 10.00 -3.87 14.08
N LYS A 27 10.32 -2.58 14.25
CA LYS A 27 11.41 -2.16 15.15
C LYS A 27 11.22 -2.75 16.56
N GLY A 28 12.22 -3.50 17.04
CA GLY A 28 12.20 -4.15 18.35
C GLY A 28 11.72 -5.61 18.34
N TYR A 29 11.26 -6.14 17.21
CA TYR A 29 11.03 -7.57 17.00
C TYR A 29 12.29 -8.23 16.42
N GLU A 30 12.35 -9.56 16.46
CA GLU A 30 13.42 -10.36 15.82
C GLU A 30 13.45 -10.18 14.30
N TRP A 31 12.31 -9.81 13.70
CA TRP A 31 12.20 -9.50 12.29
C TRP A 31 11.99 -7.99 12.10
N VAL A 32 12.68 -7.43 11.11
CA VAL A 32 12.60 -6.00 10.77
C VAL A 32 12.60 -5.84 9.26
N THR A 33 11.78 -4.92 8.75
CA THR A 33 11.84 -4.48 7.35
C THR A 33 12.21 -3.01 7.31
N PHE A 34 13.36 -2.70 6.71
CA PHE A 34 13.74 -1.32 6.41
C PHE A 34 13.18 -0.91 5.04
N ILE A 35 12.47 0.22 5.02
CA ILE A 35 11.91 0.82 3.81
C ILE A 35 12.55 2.21 3.66
N PRO A 36 13.51 2.38 2.74
CA PRO A 36 14.37 3.56 2.69
C PRO A 36 13.65 4.85 2.26
N ALA A 37 12.67 4.73 1.39
CA ALA A 37 11.86 5.85 0.92
C ALA A 37 10.45 5.33 0.60
N VAL A 38 9.44 5.93 1.20
CA VAL A 38 8.07 5.45 1.03
C VAL A 38 7.06 6.59 0.99
N ASN A 39 6.14 6.52 0.04
CA ASN A 39 4.99 7.39 -0.07
C ASN A 39 3.70 6.56 0.18
N PRO A 40 2.51 7.16 0.25
CA PRO A 40 1.28 6.41 0.52
C PRO A 40 1.02 5.25 -0.44
N ILE A 41 1.33 5.40 -1.74
CA ILE A 41 1.14 4.35 -2.75
C ILE A 41 2.12 3.20 -2.50
N SER A 42 3.42 3.49 -2.40
CA SER A 42 4.43 2.45 -2.22
C SER A 42 4.32 1.79 -0.85
N TYR A 43 3.91 2.51 0.21
CA TYR A 43 3.66 1.93 1.52
C TYR A 43 2.48 0.95 1.49
N SER A 44 1.40 1.31 0.78
CA SER A 44 0.25 0.42 0.60
C SER A 44 0.67 -0.87 -0.11
N MET A 45 1.51 -0.76 -1.15
CA MET A 45 2.08 -1.91 -1.85
C MET A 45 2.97 -2.80 -0.96
N MET A 46 3.68 -2.23 0.04
CA MET A 46 4.45 -3.05 1.00
C MET A 46 3.58 -4.02 1.79
N GLY A 47 2.25 -3.79 1.86
CA GLY A 47 1.31 -4.74 2.43
C GLY A 47 1.36 -6.14 1.78
N LEU A 48 1.82 -6.25 0.54
CA LEU A 48 1.97 -7.52 -0.18
C LEU A 48 3.13 -8.37 0.35
N LEU A 49 4.05 -7.76 1.10
CA LEU A 49 5.11 -8.48 1.76
C LEU A 49 4.54 -9.28 2.94
N ARG A 50 4.98 -10.54 3.10
CA ARG A 50 4.49 -11.45 4.15
C ARG A 50 4.60 -10.85 5.56
N GLN A 51 5.61 -9.99 5.79
CA GLN A 51 5.88 -9.30 7.05
C GLN A 51 4.78 -8.30 7.47
N PHE A 52 3.93 -7.85 6.55
CA PHE A 52 2.88 -6.87 6.84
C PHE A 52 1.54 -7.51 7.22
N GLN A 53 1.37 -8.82 6.98
CA GLN A 53 0.18 -9.60 7.38
C GLN A 53 -1.13 -8.89 6.97
N ARG A 54 -1.26 -8.59 5.68
CA ARG A 54 -2.44 -7.92 5.09
C ARG A 54 -3.08 -8.80 4.03
N THR A 55 -4.36 -8.59 3.79
CA THR A 55 -5.10 -9.25 2.70
C THR A 55 -4.83 -8.54 1.39
N GLU A 56 -4.38 -9.31 0.41
CA GLU A 56 -4.01 -8.84 -0.93
C GLU A 56 -5.09 -7.98 -1.60
N ARG A 57 -6.35 -8.45 -1.58
CA ARG A 57 -7.50 -7.72 -2.14
C ARG A 57 -7.65 -6.31 -1.57
N ASN A 58 -7.45 -6.14 -0.25
CA ASN A 58 -7.58 -4.83 0.38
C ASN A 58 -6.41 -3.90 0.00
N ILE A 59 -5.21 -4.46 -0.19
CA ILE A 59 -4.07 -3.68 -0.66
C ILE A 59 -4.34 -3.12 -2.05
N TYR A 60 -4.83 -3.96 -2.97
CA TYR A 60 -5.13 -3.51 -4.32
C TYR A 60 -6.29 -2.52 -4.40
N GLU A 61 -7.30 -2.66 -3.56
CA GLU A 61 -8.37 -1.66 -3.44
C GLU A 61 -7.79 -0.30 -3.01
N VAL A 62 -6.92 -0.28 -2.01
CA VAL A 62 -6.27 0.96 -1.53
C VAL A 62 -5.35 1.55 -2.60
N VAL A 63 -4.52 0.73 -3.24
CA VAL A 63 -3.60 1.18 -4.30
C VAL A 63 -4.38 1.75 -5.49
N SER A 64 -5.49 1.12 -5.88
CA SER A 64 -6.38 1.61 -6.94
C SER A 64 -6.91 3.02 -6.62
N LEU A 65 -7.42 3.22 -5.39
CA LEU A 65 -7.91 4.52 -4.95
C LEU A 65 -6.80 5.60 -4.94
N LEU A 66 -5.59 5.24 -4.47
CA LEU A 66 -4.47 6.18 -4.40
C LEU A 66 -3.91 6.51 -5.80
N LEU A 67 -3.81 5.55 -6.71
CA LEU A 67 -3.39 5.80 -8.11
C LEU A 67 -4.39 6.68 -8.84
N LYS A 68 -5.69 6.44 -8.65
CA LYS A 68 -6.73 7.29 -9.23
C LYS A 68 -6.65 8.71 -8.70
N ALA A 69 -6.46 8.87 -7.38
CA ALA A 69 -6.36 10.18 -6.75
C ALA A 69 -5.08 10.94 -7.13
N SER A 70 -3.93 10.26 -7.24
CA SER A 70 -2.64 10.90 -7.51
C SER A 70 -2.37 11.15 -8.99
N TYR A 71 -2.84 10.25 -9.87
CA TYR A 71 -2.45 10.23 -11.28
C TYR A 71 -3.63 10.11 -12.26
N GLY A 72 -4.87 9.99 -11.76
CA GLY A 72 -6.04 9.79 -12.60
C GLY A 72 -6.19 8.38 -13.19
N ILE A 73 -5.32 7.44 -12.80
CA ILE A 73 -5.22 6.09 -13.37
C ILE A 73 -6.21 5.14 -12.68
N ASP A 74 -7.08 4.51 -13.47
CA ASP A 74 -7.94 3.41 -13.01
C ASP A 74 -7.20 2.08 -13.17
N TYR A 75 -6.56 1.62 -12.10
CA TYR A 75 -5.83 0.34 -12.09
C TYR A 75 -6.41 -0.60 -11.04
N PHE A 76 -6.66 -1.84 -11.45
CA PHE A 76 -6.90 -2.96 -10.55
C PHE A 76 -6.28 -4.21 -11.18
N PRO A 77 -5.48 -5.02 -10.45
CA PRO A 77 -4.83 -6.18 -11.04
C PRO A 77 -5.87 -7.20 -11.48
N THR A 78 -5.69 -7.70 -12.71
CA THR A 78 -6.49 -8.79 -13.28
C THR A 78 -5.88 -10.15 -13.02
N ASN A 79 -4.57 -10.19 -12.70
CA ASN A 79 -3.89 -11.41 -12.33
C ASN A 79 -4.17 -11.76 -10.85
N ILE A 80 -4.22 -13.05 -10.55
CA ILE A 80 -4.03 -13.54 -9.19
C ILE A 80 -2.50 -13.57 -8.99
N PRO A 81 -1.92 -12.71 -8.15
CA PRO A 81 -0.50 -12.74 -7.84
C PRO A 81 -0.12 -14.14 -7.36
N ASN A 82 1.09 -14.56 -7.74
CA ASN A 82 1.61 -15.87 -7.36
C ASN A 82 0.75 -17.07 -7.79
N ARG A 83 -0.20 -16.91 -8.74
CA ARG A 83 -0.92 -18.07 -9.33
C ARG A 83 0.03 -19.15 -9.81
N TYR A 84 1.18 -18.73 -10.36
CA TYR A 84 2.25 -19.61 -10.84
C TYR A 84 2.93 -20.45 -9.74
N LEU A 85 2.77 -20.11 -8.45
CA LEU A 85 3.32 -20.91 -7.34
C LEU A 85 2.46 -22.12 -6.98
N ASN A 86 1.22 -22.18 -7.49
CA ASN A 86 0.28 -23.28 -7.26
C ASN A 86 0.03 -24.10 -8.54
N SER A 87 0.95 -24.02 -9.50
CA SER A 87 0.91 -24.77 -10.76
C SER A 87 1.80 -26.01 -10.68
#